data_AF-A0A7G5LLK0-F1
#
_entry.id   AF-A0A7G5LLK0-F1
#
_cell.length_a   1.000
_cell.length_b   1.000
_cell.length_c   1.000
_cell.angle_alpha   90.00
_cell.angle_beta   90.00
_cell.angle_gamma   90.00
#
_symmetry.space_group_name_H-M   'P 1'
#
loop_
_entity.id
_entity.type
_entity.pdbx_description
1 polymer ?
#
loop_
_entity_poly.entity_id
_entity_poly.type
_entity_poly.pdbx_seq_one_letter_code
_entity_poly.pdbx_strand_id
1 'polypeptide(L)' 'METANPRYDDRHEMIASAIDTEIDRQAKSGANRIDVNALAEAVEDAIAPTKPSLDGKSPGELNATNDD' A
#
# COMPACT_ATOMS: atom_id res chain seq x y z
N MET A 1 -12.51 -19.69 21.79
CA MET A 1 -12.68 -18.40 21.09
C MET A 1 -11.53 -18.31 20.11
N GLU A 2 -11.82 -18.54 18.83
CA GLU A 2 -10.85 -18.39 17.75
C GLU A 2 -10.52 -16.90 17.65
N THR A 3 -9.28 -16.55 17.90
CA THR A 3 -8.82 -15.16 17.80
C THR A 3 -8.79 -14.81 16.31
N ALA A 4 -9.87 -14.21 15.81
CA ALA A 4 -9.84 -13.48 14.55
C ALA A 4 -8.65 -12.52 14.64
N ASN A 5 -7.63 -12.82 13.85
CA ASN A 5 -6.35 -12.16 13.95
C ASN A 5 -6.48 -10.88 13.13
N PRO A 6 -6.57 -9.68 13.75
CA PRO A 6 -7.05 -8.45 13.10
C PRO A 6 -6.24 -8.06 11.85
N ARG A 7 -4.97 -8.49 11.78
CA ARG A 7 -4.10 -8.32 10.60
C ARG A 7 -4.60 -9.03 9.34
N TYR A 8 -5.36 -10.11 9.48
CA TYR A 8 -5.91 -10.83 8.32
C TYR A 8 -7.14 -10.11 7.76
N ASP A 9 -7.96 -9.52 8.62
CA ASP A 9 -9.12 -8.73 8.22
C ASP A 9 -8.67 -7.46 7.50
N ASP A 10 -7.68 -6.73 8.07
CA ASP A 10 -7.10 -5.53 7.44
C ASP A 10 -6.50 -5.84 6.06
N ARG A 11 -5.73 -6.94 5.94
CA ARG A 11 -5.11 -7.33 4.67
C ARG A 11 -6.17 -7.73 3.64
N HIS A 12 -7.22 -8.43 4.06
CA HIS A 12 -8.29 -8.82 3.16
C HIS A 12 -9.05 -7.60 2.62
N GLU A 13 -9.36 -6.63 3.48
CA GLU A 13 -10.01 -5.38 3.08
C GLU A 13 -9.15 -4.56 2.10
N MET A 14 -7.83 -4.47 2.33
CA MET A 14 -6.90 -3.82 1.41
C MET A 14 -6.92 -4.46 0.02
N ILE A 15 -6.87 -5.79 -0.04
CA ILE A 15 -6.91 -6.54 -1.31
C ILE A 15 -8.26 -6.35 -2.00
N ALA A 16 -9.36 -6.45 -1.25
CA ALA A 16 -10.71 -6.28 -1.79
C ALA A 16 -10.90 -4.87 -2.39
N SER A 17 -10.44 -3.84 -1.68
CA SER A 17 -10.47 -2.45 -2.15
C SER A 17 -9.64 -2.22 -3.42
N ALA A 18 -8.45 -2.81 -3.50
CA ALA A 18 -7.60 -2.72 -4.69
C ALA A 18 -8.23 -3.40 -5.90
N ILE A 19 -8.82 -4.59 -5.71
CA ILE A 19 -9.55 -5.32 -6.75
C ILE A 19 -10.77 -4.51 -7.23
N ASP A 20 -11.58 -3.96 -6.32
CA ASP A 20 -12.75 -3.16 -6.68
C ASP A 20 -12.36 -1.91 -7.49
N THR A 21 -11.33 -1.20 -7.02
CA THR A 21 -10.78 -0.02 -7.70
C THR A 21 -10.30 -0.34 -9.11
N GLU A 22 -9.58 -1.44 -9.30
CA GLU A 22 -9.04 -1.80 -10.61
C GLU A 22 -10.13 -2.31 -11.56
N ILE A 23 -11.12 -3.07 -11.07
CA ILE A 23 -12.27 -3.49 -11.87
C ILE A 23 -13.06 -2.28 -12.37
N ASP A 24 -13.33 -1.30 -11.49
CA ASP A 24 -14.02 -0.06 -11.87
C ASP A 24 -13.23 0.75 -12.90
N ARG A 25 -11.91 0.85 -12.74
CA ARG A 25 -11.02 1.50 -13.73
C ARG A 25 -11.12 0.82 -15.10
N GLN A 26 -11.08 -0.51 -15.15
CA GLN A 26 -11.18 -1.28 -16.39
C GLN A 26 -12.57 -1.17 -17.03
N ALA A 27 -13.63 -1.19 -16.22
CA ALA A 27 -14.99 -0.99 -16.72
C ALA A 27 -15.14 0.40 -17.37
N LYS A 28 -14.62 1.44 -16.71
CA LYS A 28 -14.62 2.83 -17.23
C LYS A 28 -13.77 3.02 -18.48
N SER A 29 -12.71 2.23 -18.65
CA SER A 29 -11.89 2.26 -19.86
C SER A 29 -12.51 1.49 -21.03
N GLY A 30 -13.65 0.82 -20.82
CA GLY A 30 -14.33 0.03 -21.83
C GLY A 30 -13.66 -1.31 -22.10
N ALA A 31 -12.93 -1.86 -21.13
CA ALA A 31 -12.29 -3.15 -21.26
C ALA A 31 -13.33 -4.24 -21.52
N ASN A 32 -13.21 -4.96 -22.65
CA ASN A 32 -14.10 -6.06 -23.00
C ASN A 32 -13.78 -7.34 -22.19
N ARG A 33 -12.61 -7.40 -21.56
CA ARG A 33 -12.17 -8.48 -20.69
C ARG A 33 -11.37 -7.89 -19.54
N ILE A 34 -11.33 -8.63 -18.43
CA ILE A 34 -10.46 -8.26 -17.31
C ILE A 34 -9.00 -8.40 -17.75
N ASP A 35 -8.25 -7.31 -17.60
CA ASP A 35 -6.80 -7.31 -17.63
C ASP A 35 -6.30 -7.87 -16.30
N VAL A 36 -5.98 -9.16 -16.32
CA VAL A 36 -5.53 -9.91 -15.14
C VAL A 36 -4.15 -9.43 -14.67
N ASN A 37 -3.30 -8.94 -15.57
CA ASN A 37 -1.97 -8.45 -15.19
C ASN A 37 -2.10 -7.14 -14.43
N ALA A 38 -2.91 -6.21 -14.92
CA ALA A 38 -3.19 -4.96 -14.20
C ALA A 38 -3.83 -5.21 -12.82
N LEU A 39 -4.69 -6.25 -12.71
CA LEU A 39 -5.26 -6.66 -11.44
C LEU A 39 -4.22 -7.24 -10.47
N ALA A 40 -3.28 -8.05 -10.98
CA ALA A 40 -2.19 -8.58 -10.17
C ALA A 40 -1.29 -7.45 -9.65
N GLU A 41 -0.93 -6.49 -10.51
CA GLU A 41 -0.15 -5.30 -10.14
C GLU A 41 -0.86 -4.48 -9.04
N ALA A 42 -2.16 -4.23 -9.19
CA ALA A 42 -2.94 -3.51 -8.18
C ALA A 42 -2.94 -4.21 -6.80
N VAL A 43 -2.99 -5.54 -6.79
CA VAL A 43 -2.92 -6.33 -5.56
C VAL A 43 -1.51 -6.29 -4.96
N GLU A 44 -0.47 -6.41 -5.78
CA GLU A 44 0.93 -6.30 -5.35
C GLU A 44 1.22 -4.95 -4.70
N ASP A 45 0.75 -3.86 -5.32
CA ASP A 45 0.88 -2.51 -4.78
C ASP A 45 0.14 -2.33 -3.46
N ALA A 46 -1.05 -2.91 -3.33
CA ALA A 46 -1.85 -2.83 -2.11
C ALA A 46 -1.20 -3.55 -0.92
N ILE A 47 -0.51 -4.67 -1.16
CA ILE A 47 0.15 -5.44 -0.09
C ILE A 47 1.64 -5.08 0.08
N ALA A 48 2.17 -4.20 -0.76
CA ALA A 48 3.55 -3.77 -0.68
C ALA A 48 3.79 -3.09 0.68
N PRO A 49 4.85 -3.46 1.41
CA PRO A 49 5.17 -2.79 2.66
C PRO A 49 5.45 -1.32 2.35
N THR A 50 4.63 -0.42 2.92
CA THR A 50 4.88 1.02 2.86
C THR A 50 6.28 1.26 3.40
N LYS A 51 7.23 1.66 2.55
CA LYS A 51 8.54 2.11 3.02
C LYS A 51 8.27 3.21 4.05
N PRO A 52 8.91 3.16 5.22
CA PRO A 52 8.79 4.26 6.16
C PRO A 52 9.22 5.53 5.42
N SER A 53 8.31 6.50 5.30
CA SER A 53 8.67 7.83 4.81
C SER A 53 9.82 8.31 5.68
N LEU A 54 10.97 8.57 5.06
CA LEU A 54 12.12 9.20 5.71
C LEU A 54 11.83 10.70 5.93
N ASP A 55 10.69 11.04 6.54
CA ASP A 55 10.39 12.38 7.04
C ASP A 55 10.98 12.55 8.46
N GLY A 56 12.18 11.99 8.66
CA GLY A 56 13.02 12.17 9.83
C GLY A 56 14.35 12.74 9.37
N LYS A 57 14.55 14.03 9.64
CA LYS A 57 15.78 14.81 9.48
C LYS A 57 17.06 13.97 9.40
N SER A 58 17.86 14.23 8.37
CA SER A 58 19.24 13.74 8.26
C SER A 58 20.03 14.05 9.55
N PRO A 59 20.83 13.10 10.09
CA PRO A 59 21.64 13.27 11.31
C PRO A 59 22.73 14.36 11.27
N GLY A 60 22.70 15.30 10.32
CA GLY A 60 23.67 16.38 10.18
C GLY A 60 23.42 17.60 11.06
N GLU A 61 22.26 17.70 11.74
CA GLU A 61 21.92 18.86 12.58
C GLU A 61 22.26 18.68 14.08
N LEU A 62 22.80 17.52 14.49
CA LEU A 62 23.02 17.20 15.92
C LEU A 62 24.38 17.64 16.48
N ASN A 63 25.20 18.39 15.74
CA ASN A 63 26.58 18.71 16.16
C ASN A 63 26.99 20.19 15.98
N ALA A 64 26.06 21.13 16.12
CA ALA A 64 26.33 22.58 15.99
C ALA A 64 26.17 23.38 17.30
N THR A 65 26.23 22.74 18.46
CA THR A 65 26.25 23.46 19.76
C THR A 65 27.10 22.68 20.76
N ASN A 66 28.42 22.80 20.61
CA ASN A 66 29.32 22.89 21.76
C ASN A 66 30.62 23.56 21.29
N ASP A 67 30.56 24.89 21.18
CA ASP A 67 31.72 25.76 21.06
C ASP A 67 31.98 26.28 22.48
N ASP A 68 33.01 25.75 23.14
CA ASP A 68 33.57 26.23 24.42
C ASP A 68 35.10 26.25 24.28
#